data_AF-A0A6N0LLG3-F1
#
_entry.id   AF-A0A6N0LLG3-F1
#
_cell.length_a   1.000
_cell.length_b   1.000
_cell.length_c   1.000
_cell.angle_alpha   90.00
_cell.angle_beta   90.00
_cell.angle_gamma   90.00
#
_symmetry.space_group_name_H-M   'P 1'
#
loop_
_entity.id
_entity.type
_entity.pdbx_description
1 polymer ?
#
loop_
_entity_poly.entity_id
_entity_poly.type
_entity_poly.pdbx_seq_one_letter_code
_entity_poly.pdbx_strand_id
1 'polypeptide(L)' 'MLHKELKDRVPLTPAEFAARLHISARTLQNWEQGRRYPTGPAATLIRILDAHPTLI' A
#
# COMPACT_ATOMS: atom_id res chain seq x y z
N MET A 1 -6.55 1.54 7.80
CA MET A 1 -5.25 2.17 7.56
C MET A 1 -4.43 1.18 6.75
N LEU A 2 -3.91 1.56 5.58
CA LEU A 2 -2.74 0.84 5.08
C LEU A 2 -1.66 1.08 6.14
N HIS A 3 -1.26 0.05 6.88
CA HIS A 3 -0.40 0.24 8.03
C HIS A 3 0.86 0.95 7.57
N LYS A 4 1.12 2.11 8.15
CA LYS A 4 2.40 2.83 8.03
C LYS A 4 3.59 1.87 8.24
N GLU A 5 3.38 0.83 9.04
CA GLU A 5 4.30 -0.27 9.30
C GLU A 5 4.69 -1.06 8.04
N LEU A 6 3.79 -1.24 7.07
CA LEU A 6 4.09 -2.01 5.86
C LEU A 6 5.08 -1.25 4.96
N LYS A 7 4.98 0.09 4.87
CA LYS A 7 6.03 0.89 4.20
C LYS A 7 7.29 1.01 5.05
N ASP A 8 7.19 1.03 6.38
CA ASP A 8 8.38 1.13 7.22
C ASP A 8 9.23 -0.16 7.16
N ARG A 9 8.61 -1.27 6.74
CA ARG A 9 9.26 -2.57 6.50
C ARG A 9 9.90 -2.72 5.12
N VAL A 10 9.65 -1.81 4.18
CA VAL A 10 10.17 -1.88 2.81
C VAL A 10 10.86 -0.55 2.47
N PRO A 11 12.11 -0.53 2.00
CA PRO A 11 12.84 0.72 1.73
C PRO A 11 12.35 1.40 0.43
N LEU A 12 11.07 1.75 0.35
CA LEU A 12 10.44 2.42 -0.78
C LEU A 12 9.85 3.76 -0.36
N THR A 13 10.00 4.75 -1.22
CA THR A 13 9.22 5.97 -1.12
C THR A 13 7.73 5.68 -1.41
N PRO A 14 6.80 6.52 -0.92
CA PRO A 14 5.38 6.36 -1.24
C PRO A 14 5.08 6.35 -2.75
N ALA A 15 5.86 7.10 -3.53
CA ALA A 15 5.71 7.14 -4.99
C ALA A 15 6.11 5.80 -5.64
N GLU A 16 7.22 5.20 -5.21
CA GLU A 16 7.68 3.88 -5.70
C GLU A 16 6.71 2.78 -5.28
N PHE A 17 6.21 2.82 -4.04
CA PHE A 17 5.21 1.89 -3.56
C PHE A 17 3.92 1.96 -4.38
N ALA A 18 3.43 3.17 -4.65
CA ALA A 18 2.26 3.37 -5.51
C ALA A 18 2.49 2.83 -6.94
N ALA A 19 3.69 3.07 -7.49
CA ALA A 19 4.06 2.60 -8.81
C ALA A 19 4.07 1.06 -8.89
N ARG A 20 4.66 0.36 -7.91
CA ARG A 20 4.69 -1.11 -7.87
C ARG A 20 3.30 -1.72 -7.65
N LEU A 21 2.41 -1.02 -6.96
CA LEU A 21 1.00 -1.40 -6.83
C LEU A 21 0.15 -1.03 -8.06
N HIS A 22 0.72 -0.37 -9.06
CA HIS A 22 -0.01 0.16 -10.22
C HIS A 22 -1.20 1.06 -9.84
N ILE A 23 -1.04 1.87 -8.80
CA ILE A 23 -2.03 2.88 -8.37
C ILE A 23 -1.43 4.28 -8.41
N SER A 24 -2.29 5.30 -8.47
CA SER A 24 -1.82 6.67 -8.33
C SER A 24 -1.31 6.95 -6.91
N ALA A 25 -0.32 7.83 -6.78
CA ALA A 25 0.11 8.35 -5.47
C ALA A 25 -1.05 8.97 -4.68
N ARG A 26 -2.04 9.55 -5.39
CA ARG A 26 -3.26 10.09 -4.78
C ARG A 26 -4.14 8.99 -4.16
N THR A 27 -4.26 7.83 -4.80
CA THR A 27 -4.96 6.66 -4.26
C THR A 27 -4.30 6.19 -2.97
N LEU A 28 -2.97 6.03 -2.99
CA LEU A 28 -2.19 5.66 -1.82
C LEU A 28 -2.38 6.66 -0.67
N GLN A 29 -2.28 7.96 -0.94
CA GLN A 29 -2.48 9.02 0.04
C GLN A 29 -3.89 8.98 0.66
N ASN A 30 -4.93 8.74 -0.15
CA ASN A 30 -6.29 8.62 0.35
C ASN A 30 -6.45 7.41 1.30
N TRP A 31 -5.74 6.31 1.05
CA TRP A 31 -5.71 5.14 1.93
C TRP A 31 -4.95 5.39 3.22
N GLU A 32 -3.78 6.03 3.15
CA GLU A 32 -2.97 6.39 4.32
C GLU A 32 -3.71 7.37 5.24
N GLN A 33 -4.42 8.35 4.67
CA GLN A 33 -5.20 9.33 5.43
C GLN A 33 -6.57 8.80 5.89
N GLY A 34 -6.93 7.56 5.59
CA GLY A 34 -8.22 6.97 5.95
C GLY A 34 -9.44 7.59 5.24
N ARG A 35 -9.22 8.39 4.19
CA ARG A 35 -10.29 8.96 3.36
C ARG A 35 -10.99 7.91 2.50
N ARG A 36 -10.25 6.86 2.13
CA ARG A 36 -10.74 5.67 1.42
C ARG A 36 -10.03 4.44 1.93
N TYR A 37 -10.56 3.26 1.61
CA TYR A 37 -9.95 1.98 1.94
C TYR A 37 -9.81 1.14 0.67
N PRO A 38 -8.74 0.33 0.54
CA PRO A 38 -8.64 -0.64 -0.55
C PRO A 38 -9.80 -1.65 -0.44
N THR A 39 -10.34 -2.06 -1.58
CA THR A 39 -11.44 -3.04 -1.68
C THR A 39 -11.12 -4.09 -2.72
N GLY A 40 -11.84 -5.22 -2.70
CA GLY A 40 -11.70 -6.29 -3.68
C GLY A 40 -10.25 -6.78 -3.83
N PRO A 41 -9.72 -6.91 -5.07
CA PRO A 41 -8.35 -7.38 -5.30
C PRO A 41 -7.27 -6.55 -4.60
N ALA A 42 -7.45 -5.24 -4.48
CA ALA A 42 -6.48 -4.38 -3.80
C ALA A 42 -6.42 -4.71 -2.31
N ALA A 43 -7.55 -4.96 -1.65
CA ALA A 43 -7.56 -5.37 -0.24
C ALA A 43 -6.86 -6.71 -0.02
N THR A 44 -7.06 -7.68 -0.94
CA THR A 44 -6.35 -8.97 -0.91
C THR A 44 -4.84 -8.78 -1.07
N LEU A 45 -4.42 -7.98 -2.05
CA LEU A 45 -3.01 -7.69 -2.28
C LEU A 45 -2.35 -7.05 -1.04
N ILE A 46 -3.00 -6.08 -0.42
CA ILE A 46 -2.49 -5.46 0.82
C ILE A 46 -2.31 -6.50 1.94
N ARG A 47 -3.26 -7.44 2.12
CA ARG A 47 -3.12 -8.52 3.12
C ARG A 47 -1.95 -9.44 2.83
N ILE A 48 -1.69 -9.75 1.56
CA ILE A 48 -0.54 -10.57 1.14
C ILE A 48 0.76 -9.84 1.45
N LEU A 49 0.85 -8.55 1.13
CA LEU A 49 2.04 -7.74 1.38
C LEU A 49 2.29 -7.53 2.88
N ASP A 50 1.26 -7.55 3.72
CA ASP A 50 1.41 -7.44 5.17
C ASP A 50 2.11 -8.67 5.76
N ALA A 51 1.77 -9.85 5.23
CA ALA A 51 2.41 -11.12 5.56
C ALA A 51 3.80 -11.27 4.90
N HIS A 52 3.96 -10.75 3.69
CA HIS A 52 5.18 -10.89 2.87
C HIS A 52 5.61 -9.55 2.24
N PRO A 53 6.23 -8.65 3.04
CA PRO A 53 6.57 -7.30 2.57
C PRO A 53 7.59 -7.26 1.44
N THR A 54 8.42 -8.29 1.30
CA THR A 54 9.48 -8.39 0.28
C THR A 54 8.96 -8.71 -1.13
N LEU A 55 7.65 -8.96 -1.28
CA LEU A 55 7.02 -9.17 -2.59
C LEU A 55 6.86 -7.88 -3.38
N ILE A 56 6.97 -6.73 -2.70
CA ILE A 56 6.91 -5.42 -3.30
C ILE A 56 8.20 -4.65 -3.16
#